data_AF-A0A387HML3-F1
#
_entry.id   AF-A0A387HML3-F1
#
_cell.length_a   1.000
_cell.length_b   1.000
_cell.length_c   1.000
_cell.angle_alpha   90.00
_cell.angle_beta   90.00
_cell.angle_gamma   90.00
#
_symmetry.space_group_name_H-M   'P 1'
#
loop_
_entity.id
_entity.type
_entity.pdbx_description
1 polymer ?
#
loop_
_entity_poly.entity_id
_entity_poly.type
_entity_poly.pdbx_seq_one_letter_code
_entity_poly.pdbx_strand_id
1 'polypeptide(L)' 'MSVIGRFPAGGPRGSWPAEELAAQLRRRGRQATVVMDLESDAFLVIERRHEEAAYSRAA' A
#
# COMPACT_ATOMS: atom_id res chain seq x y z
N MET A 1 -5.03 2.70 8.33
CA MET A 1 -4.55 2.03 7.09
C MET A 1 -5.51 2.36 5.96
N SER A 2 -5.00 2.52 4.73
CA SER A 2 -5.82 2.87 3.56
C SER A 2 -5.30 2.18 2.30
N VAL A 3 -6.21 1.77 1.42
CA VAL A 3 -5.87 1.25 0.08
C VAL A 3 -5.53 2.42 -0.83
N ILE A 4 -4.34 2.40 -1.44
CA ILE A 4 -3.83 3.45 -2.33
C ILE A 4 -3.78 2.97 -3.79
N GLY A 5 -3.79 1.66 -4.01
CA GLY A 5 -3.80 1.07 -5.35
C GLY A 5 -4.40 -0.33 -5.36
N ARG A 6 -4.98 -0.72 -6.50
CA ARG A 6 -5.63 -2.00 -6.73
C ARG A 6 -5.25 -2.50 -8.12
N PHE A 7 -4.75 -3.73 -8.21
CA PHE A 7 -4.23 -4.32 -9.44
C PHE A 7 -4.80 -5.73 -9.62
N PRO A 8 -5.36 -6.10 -10.79
CA PRO A 8 -5.86 -7.45 -11.03
C PRO A 8 -4.75 -8.49 -10.89
N ALA A 9 -5.04 -9.62 -10.22
CA ALA A 9 -4.05 -10.67 -10.03
C ALA A 9 -3.72 -11.43 -11.33
N GLY A 10 -4.71 -11.58 -12.22
CA GLY A 10 -4.56 -12.22 -13.54
C GLY A 10 -3.81 -11.41 -14.61
N GLY A 11 -3.21 -10.27 -14.27
CA GLY A 11 -2.44 -9.46 -15.22
C GLY A 11 -1.14 -10.14 -15.69
N PRO A 12 -0.60 -9.80 -16.87
CA PRO A 12 0.58 -10.46 -17.45
C PRO A 12 1.87 -10.30 -16.64
N ARG A 13 1.87 -9.48 -15.59
CA ARG A 13 3.02 -9.24 -14.70
C ARG A 13 2.75 -9.64 -13.24
N GLY A 14 1.65 -10.36 -12.97
CA GLY A 14 1.26 -10.74 -11.61
C GLY A 14 1.25 -9.54 -10.65
N SER A 15 1.90 -9.68 -9.50
CA SER A 15 1.98 -8.65 -8.46
C SER A 15 2.92 -7.48 -8.78
N TRP A 16 3.75 -7.57 -9.83
CA TRP A 16 4.81 -6.59 -10.09
C TRP A 16 4.35 -5.12 -10.11
N PRO A 17 3.21 -4.75 -10.74
CA PRO A 17 2.72 -3.37 -10.69
C PRO A 17 2.40 -2.87 -9.27
N ALA A 18 1.86 -3.75 -8.42
CA ALA A 18 1.57 -3.43 -7.02
C ALA A 18 2.87 -3.27 -6.21
N GLU A 19 3.85 -4.14 -6.44
CA GLU A 19 5.17 -4.08 -5.81
C GLU A 19 5.93 -2.82 -6.20
N GLU A 20 5.89 -2.41 -7.47
CA GLU A 20 6.50 -1.17 -7.93
C GLU A 20 5.90 0.06 -7.26
N LEU A 21 4.56 0.13 -7.16
CA LEU A 21 3.91 1.21 -6.45
C LEU A 21 4.30 1.21 -4.96
N ALA A 22 4.26 0.06 -4.29
CA ALA A 22 4.66 -0.05 -2.89
C ALA A 22 6.13 0.37 -2.70
N ALA A 23 7.04 -0.02 -3.60
CA ALA A 23 8.43 0.39 -3.57
C ALA A 23 8.60 1.90 -3.77
N GLN A 24 7.87 2.53 -4.70
CA GLN A 24 7.86 3.98 -4.89
C GLN A 24 7.38 4.72 -3.64
N LEU A 25 6.34 4.22 -2.98
CA LEU A 25 5.83 4.77 -1.73
C LEU A 25 6.86 4.65 -0.61
N ARG A 26 7.49 3.48 -0.45
CA ARG A 26 8.56 3.26 0.54
C ARG A 26 9.76 4.18 0.31
N ARG A 27 10.18 4.40 -0.95
CA ARG A 27 11.24 5.38 -1.29
C ARG A 27 10.88 6.82 -0.91
N ARG A 28 9.59 7.13 -0.79
CA ARG A 28 9.06 8.42 -0.32
C ARG A 28 8.81 8.46 1.20
N GLY A 29 9.31 7.47 1.95
CA GLY A 29 9.13 7.37 3.40
C GLY A 29 7.74 6.91 3.84
N ARG A 30 6.86 6.49 2.90
CA ARG A 30 5.52 6.02 3.20
C ARG A 30 5.54 4.53 3.53
N GLN A 31 4.87 4.12 4.62
CA GLN A 31 4.78 2.71 4.98
C GLN A 31 3.75 2.00 4.10
N ALA A 32 4.20 1.43 2.98
CA ALA A 32 3.35 0.70 2.05
C ALA A 32 3.69 -0.80 1.97
N THR A 33 2.65 -1.63 1.93
CA THR A 33 2.72 -3.08 1.74
C THR A 33 1.76 -3.54 0.65
N VAL A 34 2.06 -4.66 0.02
CA VAL A 34 1.15 -5.35 -0.90
C VAL A 34 0.46 -6.48 -0.14
N VAL A 35 -0.84 -6.65 -0.35
CA VAL A 35 -1.62 -7.80 0.13
C VAL A 35 -2.43 -8.39 -1.02
N MET A 36 -2.72 -9.69 -0.98
CA MET A 36 -3.64 -10.33 -1.91
C MET A 36 -5.05 -10.31 -1.31
N ASP A 37 -6.00 -9.76 -2.05
CA ASP A 37 -7.43 -9.87 -1.79
C ASP A 37 -7.99 -11.00 -2.65
N LEU A 38 -8.29 -12.12 -1.99
CA LEU A 38 -8.73 -13.35 -2.64
C LEU A 38 -10.17 -13.25 -3.15
N GLU A 39 -11.05 -12.51 -2.47
CA GLU A 39 -12.46 -12.40 -2.85
C GLU A 39 -12.59 -11.71 -4.21
N SER A 40 -11.71 -10.75 -4.44
CA SER A 40 -11.81 -9.85 -5.58
C SER A 40 -10.66 -10.03 -6.59
N ASP A 41 -9.88 -11.09 -6.41
CA ASP A 41 -8.73 -11.50 -7.24
C ASP A 41 -7.79 -10.33 -7.59
N ALA A 42 -7.36 -9.61 -6.56
CA ALA A 42 -6.58 -8.38 -6.74
C ALA A 42 -5.43 -8.27 -5.73
N PHE A 43 -4.32 -7.69 -6.17
CA PHE A 43 -3.29 -7.15 -5.30
C PHE A 43 -3.66 -5.74 -4.87
N LEU A 44 -3.68 -5.51 -3.56
CA LEU A 44 -3.95 -4.21 -2.96
C LEU A 44 -2.67 -3.63 -2.38
N VAL A 45 -2.42 -2.35 -2.64
CA VAL A 45 -1.35 -1.60 -1.99
C VAL A 45 -1.94 -0.84 -0.81
N ILE A 46 -1.57 -1.24 0.40
CA ILE A 46 -2.04 -0.64 1.64
C ILE A 46 -0.95 0.25 2.22
N GLU A 47 -1.31 1.48 2.53
CA GLU A 47 -0.48 2.38 3.33
C GLU A 47 -0.92 2.39 4.80
N ARG A 48 0.05 2.27 5.70
CA ARG A 48 -0.12 2.61 7.12
C ARG A 48 0.28 4.06 7.33
N ARG A 49 -0.68 4.91 7.71
CA ARG A 49 -0.38 6.20 8.32
C ARG A 49 -0.03 5.94 9.78
N HIS A 50 1.12 6.42 10.24
CA HIS A 50 1.38 6.54 11.67
C HIS A 50 0.50 7.66 12.21
N GLU A 51 -0.29 7.37 13.23
CA GLU A 51 -0.99 8.39 14.02
C GLU A 51 0.01 9.06 14.98
N GLU A 52 1.10 9.62 14.47
CA GLU A 52 2.13 10.27 15.31
C GLU A 52 1.93 11.79 15.41
N ALA A 53 1.06 12.37 14.59
CA ALA A 53 0.80 13.81 14.55
C ALA A 53 -0.34 14.31 15.47
N ALA A 54 -1.05 13.41 16.16
CA ALA A 54 -2.17 13.80 17.03
C ALA A 54 -1.75 14.15 18.47
N TYR A 55 -0.52 13.82 18.90
CA TYR A 55 -0.05 14.02 20.28
C TYR A 55 1.24 14.85 20.41
N SER A 56 1.63 15.60 19.37
CA SER A 56 2.85 16.43 19.35
C SER A 56 2.56 17.94 19.18
N ARG A 57 1.44 18.41 19.74
CA ARG A 57 1.12 19.84 19.90
C ARG A 57 0.49 20.17 21.26
N ALA A 58 0.91 19.45 22.30
CA ALA A 58 0.56 19.75 23.67
C ALA A 58 1.77 19.48 24.58
N ALA A 59 2.79 20.34 24.48
CA ALA A 59 3.82 20.55 25.50
C ALA A 59 4.39 21.95 25.33
#